data_AF-A0AAX2ISQ9-F1
#
_entry.id   AF-A0AAX2ISQ9-F1
#
_cell.length_a   1.000
_cell.length_b   1.000
_cell.length_c   1.000
_cell.angle_alpha   90.00
_cell.angle_beta   90.00
_cell.angle_gamma   90.00
#
_symmetry.space_group_name_H-M   'P 1'
#
loop_
_entity.id
_entity.type
_entity.pdbx_description
1 polymer ?
#
loop_
_entity_poly.entity_id
_entity_poly.type
_entity_poly.pdbx_seq_one_letter_code
_entity_poly.pdbx_strand_id
1 'polypeptide(L)'
;MPPYNDGTYIVGKYLEDKKDLKKGKTYIFITKDGIVYKRYSKQNDSGSFVSSDNSFYEPYEIKWSEVYEIWEFACSINTQELRIENLEYQEIRSMFKELRSEIRSSNKNI
;
A
#
# COMPACT_ATOMS: atom_id res chain seq x y z
N MET A 1 1.21 -1.59 -2.71
CA MET A 1 -0.11 -0.97 -2.43
C MET A 1 -0.62 -1.57 -1.13
N PRO A 2 -1.40 -0.85 -0.31
CA PRO A 2 -1.95 -1.42 0.91
C PRO A 2 -2.75 -2.69 0.58
N PRO A 3 -2.96 -3.59 1.54
CA PRO A 3 -3.36 -4.97 1.29
C PRO A 3 -4.86 -5.06 0.97
N TYR A 4 -5.29 -4.40 -0.10
CA TYR A 4 -6.66 -4.50 -0.58
C TYR A 4 -6.78 -5.72 -1.47
N ASN A 5 -7.78 -6.54 -1.17
CA ASN A 5 -8.10 -7.70 -1.96
C ASN A 5 -8.84 -7.29 -3.23
N ASP A 6 -8.87 -8.19 -4.20
CA ASP A 6 -9.70 -7.98 -5.38
C ASP A 6 -11.17 -7.82 -4.97
N GLY A 7 -11.88 -6.91 -5.63
CA GLY A 7 -13.26 -6.52 -5.28
C GLY A 7 -13.42 -5.53 -4.12
N THR A 8 -12.34 -5.04 -3.50
CA THR A 8 -12.41 -3.93 -2.53
C THR A 8 -12.75 -2.61 -3.24
N TYR A 9 -13.79 -1.91 -2.77
CA TYR A 9 -14.07 -0.54 -3.23
C TYR A 9 -13.22 0.47 -2.48
N ILE A 10 -12.72 1.46 -3.20
CA ILE A 10 -12.02 2.62 -2.65
C ILE A 10 -12.92 3.84 -2.79
N VAL A 11 -13.13 4.56 -1.68
CA VAL A 11 -13.90 5.80 -1.64
C VAL A 11 -12.93 6.96 -1.47
N GLY A 12 -12.98 7.90 -2.42
CA GLY A 12 -12.19 9.13 -2.38
C GLY A 12 -13.06 10.35 -2.07
N LYS A 13 -12.42 11.41 -1.56
CA LYS A 13 -12.97 12.78 -1.54
C LYS A 13 -12.25 13.60 -2.61
N TYR A 14 -13.02 14.17 -3.54
CA TYR A 14 -12.46 15.05 -4.58
C TYR A 14 -11.68 16.22 -3.96
N LEU A 15 -10.53 16.52 -4.54
CA LEU A 15 -9.65 17.60 -4.14
C LEU A 15 -9.66 18.67 -5.24
N GLU A 16 -10.05 19.90 -4.89
CA GLU A 16 -10.18 21.00 -5.86
C GLU A 16 -8.83 21.61 -6.25
N ASP A 17 -7.90 21.73 -5.30
CA ASP A 17 -6.57 22.27 -5.53
C ASP A 17 -5.49 21.27 -5.06
N LYS A 18 -4.48 21.04 -5.89
CA LYS A 18 -3.28 20.26 -5.55
C LYS A 18 -2.53 20.81 -4.34
N LYS A 19 -2.73 22.09 -3.97
CA LYS A 19 -2.17 22.67 -2.74
C LYS A 19 -2.70 22.00 -1.46
N ASP A 20 -3.87 21.35 -1.52
CA ASP A 20 -4.47 20.67 -0.37
C ASP A 20 -3.89 19.27 -0.12
N LEU A 21 -2.93 18.84 -0.95
CA LEU A 21 -2.18 17.59 -0.74
C LEU A 21 -1.35 17.64 0.55
N LYS A 22 -1.54 16.64 1.40
CA LYS A 22 -0.87 16.52 2.71
C LYS A 22 0.11 15.36 2.71
N LYS A 23 1.36 15.67 3.04
CA LYS A 23 2.44 14.66 3.09
C LYS A 23 2.02 13.47 3.96
N GLY A 24 2.28 12.26 3.45
CA GLY A 24 1.97 11.02 4.12
C GLY A 24 0.51 10.56 3.97
N LYS A 25 -0.39 11.35 3.37
CA LYS A 25 -1.73 10.88 3.00
C LYS A 25 -1.72 10.16 1.66
N THR A 26 -2.72 9.31 1.45
CA THR A 26 -2.87 8.53 0.24
C THR A 26 -3.90 9.17 -0.68
N TYR A 27 -3.57 9.22 -1.97
CA TYR A 27 -4.39 9.86 -2.99
C TYR A 27 -4.58 8.95 -4.19
N ILE A 28 -5.71 9.13 -4.85
CA ILE A 28 -6.03 8.56 -6.14
C ILE A 28 -5.83 9.68 -7.17
N PHE A 29 -4.93 9.47 -8.11
CA PHE A 29 -4.69 10.36 -9.24
C PHE A 29 -5.32 9.73 -10.47
N ILE A 30 -6.25 10.44 -11.10
CA ILE A 30 -6.76 10.09 -12.42
C ILE A 30 -5.85 10.75 -13.42
N THR A 31 -5.08 9.97 -14.17
CA THR A 31 -4.12 10.46 -15.16
C THR A 31 -4.50 10.04 -16.57
N LYS A 32 -3.80 10.59 -17.56
CA LYS A 32 -3.91 10.20 -18.98
C LYS A 32 -3.79 8.70 -19.22
N ASP A 33 -2.90 8.04 -18.48
CA ASP A 33 -2.57 6.62 -18.69
C ASP A 33 -3.35 5.67 -17.75
N GLY A 34 -4.20 6.21 -16.88
CA GLY A 34 -5.07 5.43 -16.01
C GLY A 34 -5.17 5.98 -14.59
N ILE A 35 -5.43 5.07 -13.64
CA ILE A 35 -5.69 5.42 -12.24
C ILE A 35 -4.50 5.01 -11.39
N VAL A 36 -3.96 5.94 -10.60
CA VAL A 36 -2.80 5.73 -9.74
C VAL A 36 -3.18 5.94 -8.28
N TYR A 37 -2.94 4.93 -7.44
CA TYR A 37 -3.17 5.01 -5.99
C TYR A 37 -1.83 5.00 -5.24
N LYS A 38 -1.42 6.14 -4.67
CA LYS A 38 -0.10 6.29 -4.05
C LYS A 38 -0.09 7.25 -2.86
N ARG A 39 0.91 7.10 -1.99
CA ARG A 39 1.14 8.01 -0.87
C ARG A 39 1.87 9.25 -1.34
N TYR A 40 1.34 10.41 -1.03
CA TYR A 40 1.93 11.68 -1.41
C TYR A 40 3.10 12.03 -0.48
N SER A 41 4.20 12.55 -1.06
CA SER A 41 5.38 12.98 -0.33
C SER A 41 5.56 14.50 -0.38
N LYS A 42 5.74 15.05 -1.58
CA LYS A 42 5.96 16.48 -1.83
C LYS A 42 5.62 16.80 -3.27
N GLN A 43 5.58 18.09 -3.62
CA GLN A 43 5.40 18.54 -4.99
C GLN A 43 6.35 19.67 -5.36
N ASN A 44 6.50 19.89 -6.66
CA ASN A 44 7.11 21.06 -7.27
C ASN A 44 6.13 21.63 -8.33
N ASP A 45 6.62 22.56 -9.15
CA ASP A 45 5.83 23.18 -10.21
C ASP A 45 5.46 22.22 -11.34
N SER A 46 6.26 21.17 -11.58
CA SER A 46 6.06 20.20 -12.67
C SER A 46 5.17 19.03 -12.28
N GLY A 47 5.22 18.58 -11.03
CA GLY A 47 4.58 17.34 -10.62
C GLY A 47 4.53 17.06 -9.11
N SER A 48 3.96 15.90 -8.81
CA SER A 48 3.82 15.32 -7.49
C SER A 48 4.80 14.16 -7.32
N PHE A 49 5.60 14.18 -6.26
CA PHE A 49 6.41 13.03 -5.88
C PHE A 49 5.60 12.11 -4.99
N VAL A 50 5.45 10.87 -5.43
CA VAL A 50 4.65 9.86 -4.77
C VAL A 50 5.50 8.63 -4.43
N SER A 51 5.15 7.97 -3.34
CA SER A 51 5.79 6.74 -2.89
C SER A 51 4.78 5.63 -2.64
N SER A 52 5.28 4.42 -2.69
CA SER A 52 4.56 3.19 -2.40
C SER A 52 4.89 2.74 -0.97
N ASP A 53 3.90 2.22 -0.23
CA ASP A 53 4.16 1.53 1.04
C ASP A 53 4.85 0.17 0.83
N ASN A 54 4.85 -0.34 -0.41
CA ASN A 54 5.65 -1.51 -0.80
C ASN A 54 7.01 -1.03 -1.31
N SER A 55 8.09 -1.46 -0.65
CA SER A 55 9.48 -1.13 -0.96
C SER A 55 9.98 -1.61 -2.32
N PHE A 56 9.27 -2.54 -2.98
CA PHE A 56 9.60 -2.97 -4.33
C PHE A 56 9.36 -1.91 -5.42
N TYR A 57 8.59 -0.86 -5.12
CA TYR A 57 8.28 0.18 -6.08
C TYR A 57 8.99 1.47 -5.72
N GLU A 58 9.93 1.85 -6.57
CA GLU A 58 10.65 3.12 -6.46
C GLU A 58 9.67 4.31 -6.47
N PRO A 59 9.90 5.33 -5.63
CA PRO A 59 9.21 6.60 -5.72
C PRO A 59 9.39 7.24 -7.10
N TYR A 60 8.35 7.89 -7.63
CA TYR A 60 8.42 8.58 -8.91
C TYR A 60 7.57 9.86 -8.91
N GLU A 61 7.76 10.68 -9.95
CA GLU A 61 7.02 11.93 -10.15
C GLU A 61 5.85 11.70 -11.11
N ILE A 62 4.65 12.14 -10.71
CA ILE A 62 3.48 12.26 -11.58
C ILE A 62 3.41 13.71 -12.06
N LYS A 63 3.47 13.96 -13.36
CA LYS A 63 3.45 15.32 -13.90
C LYS A 63 2.04 15.91 -13.79
N TRP A 64 1.93 17.18 -13.40
CA TRP A 64 0.63 17.86 -13.32
C TRP A 64 -0.09 17.94 -14.66
N SER A 65 0.65 18.01 -15.76
CA SER A 65 0.11 18.01 -17.13
C SER A 65 -0.58 16.69 -17.53
N GLU A 66 -0.42 15.64 -16.74
CA GLU A 66 -0.99 14.31 -16.96
C GLU A 66 -2.16 14.02 -16.00
N VAL A 67 -2.37 14.84 -14.97
CA VAL A 67 -3.40 14.64 -13.94
C VAL A 67 -4.67 15.37 -14.34
N TYR A 68 -5.78 14.64 -14.40
CA TYR A 68 -7.12 15.17 -14.59
C TYR A 68 -7.81 15.45 -13.26
N GLU A 69 -7.70 14.52 -12.31
CA GLU A 69 -8.36 14.62 -11.01
C GLU A 69 -7.49 14.06 -9.90
N ILE A 70 -7.70 14.59 -8.70
CA ILE A 70 -7.05 14.13 -7.48
C ILE A 70 -8.13 13.88 -6.43
N TRP A 71 -8.06 12.73 -5.77
CA TRP A 71 -8.99 12.36 -4.71
C TRP A 71 -8.21 11.92 -3.47
N GLU A 72 -8.49 12.51 -2.30
CA GLU A 72 -7.96 12.03 -1.02
C GLU A 72 -8.65 10.71 -0.65
N PHE A 73 -7.89 9.69 -0.28
CA PHE A 73 -8.46 8.46 0.26
C PHE A 73 -9.28 8.76 1.51
N ALA A 74 -10.56 8.38 1.49
CA ALA A 74 -11.47 8.53 2.61
C ALA A 74 -11.66 7.20 3.36
N CYS A 75 -12.01 6.14 2.64
CA CYS A 75 -12.14 4.80 3.21
C CYS A 75 -12.09 3.72 2.12
N SER A 76 -12.05 2.46 2.55
CA SER A 76 -12.20 1.29 1.69
C SER A 76 -13.34 0.41 2.20
N ILE A 77 -14.11 -0.19 1.30
CA ILE A 77 -15.21 -1.10 1.61
C ILE A 77 -14.84 -2.47 1.05
N ASN A 78 -14.60 -3.43 1.94
CA ASN A 78 -14.40 -4.82 1.55
C ASN A 78 -15.75 -5.47 1.27
N THR A 79 -15.91 -5.99 0.06
CA THR A 79 -17.15 -6.64 -0.39
C THR A 79 -17.19 -8.12 -0.04
N GLN A 80 -16.01 -8.71 0.16
CA GLN A 80 -15.86 -10.08 0.59
C GLN A 80 -15.57 -10.11 2.09
N GLU A 81 -16.16 -11.09 2.76
CA GLU A 81 -15.82 -11.40 4.13
C GLU A 81 -14.34 -11.78 4.18
N LEU A 82 -13.55 -10.98 4.90
CA LEU A 82 -12.16 -11.28 5.14
C LEU A 82 -12.11 -12.55 6.00
N ARG A 83 -11.88 -13.70 5.35
CA ARG A 83 -11.45 -14.88 6.08
C ARG A 83 -10.09 -14.54 6.65
N ILE A 84 -10.00 -14.44 7.97
CA ILE A 84 -8.72 -14.38 8.66
C ILE A 84 -8.11 -15.78 8.55
N GLU A 85 -7.68 -16.16 7.35
CA GLU A 85 -6.65 -17.17 7.22
C GLU A 85 -5.41 -16.51 7.80
N ASN A 86 -5.11 -16.83 9.06
CA ASN A 86 -3.92 -16.35 9.73
C ASN A 86 -2.68 -16.98 9.08
N LEU A 87 -2.43 -16.71 7.81
CA LEU A 87 -1.26 -17.19 7.05
C LEU A 87 0.02 -16.76 7.77
N GLU A 88 0.08 -15.51 8.24
CA GLU A 88 1.17 -15.03 9.09
C GLU A 88 1.33 -15.88 10.37
N TYR A 89 0.25 -16.30 11.02
CA TYR A 89 0.33 -17.14 12.22
C TYR A 89 0.73 -18.58 11.90
N GLN A 90 0.35 -19.10 10.72
CA GLN A 90 0.79 -20.42 10.26
C GLN A 90 2.28 -20.41 9.90
N GLU A 91 2.76 -19.35 9.24
CA GLU A 91 4.16 -19.12 8.92
C GLU A 91 4.99 -18.96 10.20
N ILE A 92 4.56 -18.11 11.13
CA ILE A 92 5.20 -17.95 12.44
C ILE A 92 5.21 -19.28 13.20
N ARG A 93 4.11 -20.05 13.19
CA ARG A 93 4.06 -21.39 13.79
C ARG A 93 5.02 -22.38 13.12
N SER A 94 5.19 -22.29 11.80
CA SER A 94 6.16 -23.09 11.05
C SER A 94 7.59 -22.77 11.48
N MET A 95 7.94 -21.47 11.51
CA MET A 95 9.26 -21.01 11.96
C MET A 95 9.56 -21.46 13.40
N PHE A 96 8.60 -21.34 14.32
CA PHE A 96 8.77 -21.83 15.69
C PHE A 96 8.92 -23.37 15.77
N LYS A 97 8.26 -24.12 14.89
CA LYS A 97 8.43 -25.58 14.81
C LYS A 97 9.81 -25.96 14.30
N GLU A 98 10.33 -25.28 13.28
CA GLU A 98 11.69 -25.46 12.77
C GLU A 98 12.73 -25.16 13.84
N LEU A 99 12.68 -23.97 14.47
CA LEU A 99 13.58 -23.60 15.56
C LEU A 99 13.57 -24.64 16.70
N ARG A 100 12.40 -25.14 17.08
CA ARG A 100 12.29 -26.19 18.10
C ARG A 100 12.93 -27.51 17.66
N SER A 101 12.82 -27.85 16.38
CA SER A 101 13.43 -29.05 15.80
C SER A 101 14.96 -28.94 15.78
N GLU A 102 15.49 -27.78 15.38
CA GLU A 102 16.92 -27.49 15.39
C GLU A 102 17.51 -27.57 16.80
N ILE A 103 16.89 -26.92 17.81
CA ILE A 103 17.34 -26.99 19.21
C ILE A 103 17.39 -28.44 19.71
N ARG A 104 16.37 -29.25 19.40
CA ARG A 104 16.33 -30.67 19.79
C ARG A 104 17.42 -31.50 19.10
N SER A 105 17.76 -31.15 17.87
CA SER A 105 18.80 -31.84 17.09
C SER A 105 20.19 -31.48 17.62
N SER A 106 20.41 -30.20 17.96
CA SER A 106 21.67 -29.72 18.56
C SER A 106 21.91 -30.31 19.95
N ASN A 107 20.87 -30.47 20.77
CA ASN A 107 20.98 -31.10 22.10
C ASN A 107 21.19 -32.63 22.07
N LYS A 108 21.08 -33.29 20.91
CA LYS A 108 21.36 -34.72 20.75
C LYS A 108 22.81 -35.02 20.33
N ASN A 109 23.56 -33.99 19.93
CA ASN A 109 24.95 -34.10 19.48
C ASN A 109 25.96 -33.68 20.58
N ILE A 110 25.53 -33.67 21.84
CA ILE A 110 26.32 -33.51 23.06
C ILE A 110 26.02 -34.73 23.94
#